data_AF-A0A0H2M6W6-F1
#
_entry.id   AF-A0A0H2M6W6-F1
#
_cell.length_a   1.000
_cell.length_b   1.000
_cell.length_c   1.000
_cell.angle_alpha   90.00
_cell.angle_beta   90.00
_cell.angle_gamma   90.00
#
_symmetry.space_group_name_H-M   'P 1'
#
loop_
_entity.id
_entity.type
_entity.pdbx_description
1 polymer ?
#
loop_
_entity_poly.entity_id
_entity_poly.type
_entity_poly.pdbx_seq_one_letter_code
_entity_poly.pdbx_strand_id
1 'polypeptide(L)' 'MPAPPSSRESRALAKLAWEAAWERLGNALQPPAGYPPATPEQLAECFEVAQTRLDQMRAAYGVPEDR' A
#
# COMPACT_ATOMS: atom_id res chain seq x y z
N MET A 1 -6.25 -14.34 19.99
CA MET A 1 -7.19 -13.19 19.96
C MET A 1 -6.63 -12.14 19.02
N PRO A 2 -7.37 -11.63 18.04
CA PRO A 2 -6.89 -10.52 17.20
C PRO A 2 -6.71 -9.26 18.08
N ALA A 3 -5.57 -8.58 17.93
CA ALA A 3 -5.25 -7.38 18.70
C ALA A 3 -6.29 -6.27 18.41
N PRO A 4 -6.65 -5.43 19.41
CA PRO A 4 -7.65 -4.39 19.23
C PRO A 4 -7.21 -3.43 18.11
N PRO A 5 -8.17 -2.94 17.28
CA PRO A 5 -7.88 -2.12 16.11
C PRO A 5 -7.50 -0.70 16.54
N SER A 6 -6.30 -0.51 17.11
CA SER A 6 -5.69 0.80 17.45
C SER A 6 -4.32 0.68 18.13
N SER A 7 -3.63 -0.46 18.07
CA SER A 7 -2.32 -0.58 18.73
C SER A 7 -1.21 0.14 17.94
N ARG A 8 -0.19 0.63 18.64
CA ARG A 8 1.00 1.23 18.00
C ARG A 8 1.66 0.27 17.02
N GLU A 9 1.62 -1.03 17.34
CA GLU A 9 2.13 -2.10 16.48
C GLU A 9 1.30 -2.25 15.21
N SER A 10 -0.04 -2.27 15.31
CA SER A 10 -0.92 -2.32 14.13
C SER A 10 -0.72 -1.12 13.21
N ARG A 11 -0.50 0.08 13.77
CA ARG A 11 -0.18 1.29 13.00
C ARG A 11 1.19 1.21 12.32
N ALA A 12 2.19 0.64 12.99
CA ALA A 12 3.52 0.45 12.42
C ALA A 12 3.48 -0.56 11.25
N LEU A 13 2.77 -1.68 11.43
CA LEU A 13 2.58 -2.68 10.37
C LEU A 13 1.83 -2.11 9.17
N ALA A 14 0.75 -1.35 9.41
CA ALA A 14 -0.01 -0.72 8.34
C ALA A 14 0.83 0.31 7.56
N LYS A 15 1.66 1.10 8.26
CA LYS A 15 2.59 2.05 7.63
C LYS A 15 3.62 1.33 6.75
N LEU A 16 4.27 0.29 7.26
CA LEU A 16 5.27 -0.49 6.52
C LEU A 16 4.64 -1.16 5.29
N ALA A 17 3.43 -1.71 5.43
CA ALA A 17 2.71 -2.32 4.31
C ALA A 17 2.37 -1.29 3.22
N TRP A 18 1.98 -0.07 3.60
CA TRP A 18 1.77 1.03 2.66
C TRP A 18 3.07 1.47 1.98
N GLU A 19 4.16 1.64 2.72
CA GLU A 19 5.46 2.03 2.16
C GLU A 19 5.96 1.01 1.12
N ALA A 20 5.83 -0.29 1.41
CA ALA A 20 6.20 -1.34 0.47
C ALA A 20 5.31 -1.36 -0.80
N ALA A 21 3.99 -1.15 -0.64
CA ALA A 21 3.08 -1.09 -1.77
C ALA A 21 3.33 0.15 -2.65
N TRP A 22 3.60 1.29 -2.02
CA TRP A 22 3.95 2.53 -2.70
C TRP A 22 5.27 2.41 -3.49
N GLU A 23 6.30 1.82 -2.89
CA GLU A 23 7.57 1.56 -3.57
C GLU A 23 7.38 0.65 -4.78
N ARG A 24 6.59 -0.42 -4.65
CA ARG A 24 6.27 -1.33 -5.76
C ARG A 24 5.55 -0.60 -6.90
N LEU A 25 4.57 0.25 -6.59
CA LEU A 25 3.88 1.07 -7.59
C LEU A 25 4.83 2.05 -8.27
N GLY A 26 5.71 2.71 -7.51
CA GLY A 26 6.74 3.59 -8.05
C GLY A 26 7.67 2.86 -9.03
N ASN A 27 8.13 1.67 -8.66
CA ASN A 27 8.97 0.83 -9.53
C ASN A 27 8.21 0.32 -10.77
N ALA A 28 6.90 0.10 -10.68
CA ALA A 28 6.11 -0.30 -11.84
C ALA A 28 5.90 0.87 -12.82
N LEU A 29 5.67 2.08 -12.31
CA LEU A 29 5.50 3.29 -13.10
C LEU A 29 6.82 3.81 -13.71
N GLN A 30 7.89 3.70 -12.94
CA GLN A 30 9.25 4.14 -13.29
C GLN A 30 10.22 3.01 -12.96
N PRO A 31 10.32 2.00 -13.85
CA PRO A 31 11.23 0.89 -13.65
C PRO A 31 12.68 1.37 -13.54
N PRO A 32 13.48 0.76 -12.64
CA PRO A 32 14.91 1.04 -12.57
C PRO A 32 15.61 0.75 -13.89
N ALA A 33 16.75 1.39 -14.12
CA ALA A 33 17.53 1.20 -15.34
C ALA A 33 17.84 -0.29 -15.57
N GLY A 34 17.55 -0.77 -16.78
CA GLY A 34 17.77 -2.17 -17.18
C GLY A 34 16.60 -3.12 -16.89
N TYR A 35 15.51 -2.66 -16.27
CA TYR A 35 14.29 -3.45 -16.08
C TYR A 35 13.28 -3.18 -17.20
N PRO A 36 12.49 -4.19 -17.61
CA PRO A 36 11.41 -3.99 -18.56
C PRO A 36 10.29 -3.13 -17.93
N PRO A 37 9.52 -2.40 -18.74
CA PRO A 37 8.31 -1.72 -18.28
C PRO A 37 7.29 -2.75 -17.78
N ALA A 38 6.52 -2.37 -16.75
CA ALA A 38 5.41 -3.16 -16.27
C ALA A 38 4.32 -3.29 -17.36
N THR A 39 3.67 -4.46 -17.43
CA THR A 39 2.49 -4.63 -18.29
C THR A 39 1.28 -3.89 -17.71
N PRO A 40 0.24 -3.61 -18.52
CA PRO A 40 -1.00 -3.02 -18.01
C PRO A 40 -1.62 -3.79 -16.84
N GLU A 41 -1.57 -5.12 -16.87
CA GLU A 41 -2.10 -5.98 -15.81
C GLU A 41 -1.27 -5.86 -14.52
N GLN A 42 0.06 -5.78 -14.64
CA GLN A 42 0.95 -5.57 -13.51
C GLN A 42 0.76 -4.19 -12.88
N LEU A 43 0.53 -3.16 -13.70
CA LEU A 43 0.21 -1.82 -13.23
C LEU A 43 -1.13 -1.83 -12.48
N ALA A 44 -2.17 -2.45 -13.04
CA ALA A 44 -3.47 -2.58 -12.38
C ALA A 44 -3.34 -3.26 -11.00
N GLU A 45 -2.62 -4.38 -10.91
CA GLU A 45 -2.33 -5.05 -9.63
C GLU A 45 -1.63 -4.09 -8.64
N CYS A 46 -0.61 -3.36 -9.10
CA CYS A 46 0.12 -2.44 -8.22
C CYS A 46 -0.78 -1.30 -7.70
N PHE A 47 -1.68 -0.77 -8.54
CA PHE A 47 -2.65 0.25 -8.11
C PHE A 47 -3.66 -0.32 -7.10
N GLU A 48 -4.23 -1.49 -7.37
CA GLU A 48 -5.18 -2.15 -6.46
C GLU A 48 -4.56 -2.46 -5.10
N VAL A 49 -3.33 -2.98 -5.10
CA VAL A 49 -2.58 -3.28 -3.87
C VAL A 49 -2.28 -2.00 -3.11
N ALA A 50 -1.80 -0.95 -3.79
CA ALA A 50 -1.52 0.34 -3.16
C ALA A 50 -2.80 0.91 -2.52
N GLN A 51 -3.90 1.00 -3.26
CA GLN A 51 -5.18 1.48 -2.74
C GLN A 51 -5.61 0.70 -1.49
N THR A 52 -5.60 -0.64 -1.57
CA THR A 52 -5.97 -1.50 -0.44
C THR A 52 -5.11 -1.25 0.80
N ARG A 53 -3.80 -1.03 0.64
CA ARG A 53 -2.91 -0.73 1.78
C ARG A 53 -3.12 0.68 2.33
N LEU A 54 -3.43 1.64 1.48
CA LEU A 54 -3.77 3.00 1.91
C LEU A 54 -5.04 2.98 2.77
N ASP A 55 -6.07 2.24 2.36
CA ASP A 55 -7.33 2.13 3.10
C ASP A 55 -7.13 1.42 4.45
N GLN A 56 -6.30 0.38 4.49
CA GLN A 56 -5.89 -0.26 5.75
C GLN A 56 -5.13 0.70 6.67
N MET A 57 -4.26 1.55 6.11
CA MET A 57 -3.55 2.57 6.87
C MET A 57 -4.52 3.63 7.41
N ARG A 58 -5.46 4.14 6.59
CA ARG A 58 -6.50 5.07 7.05
C ARG A 58 -7.29 4.50 8.21
N ALA A 59 -7.76 3.25 8.10
CA ALA A 59 -8.46 2.55 9.16
C ALA A 59 -7.63 2.43 10.45
N ALA A 60 -6.34 2.06 10.35
CA ALA A 60 -5.45 1.92 11.51
C ALA A 60 -5.19 3.25 12.26
N TYR A 61 -5.31 4.37 11.56
CA TYR A 61 -5.14 5.72 12.11
C TYR A 61 -6.48 6.42 12.42
N GLY A 62 -7.62 5.77 12.15
CA GLY A 62 -8.94 6.35 12.37
C GLY A 62 -9.26 7.53 11.45
N VAL A 63 -8.63 7.58 10.26
CA VAL A 63 -8.90 8.59 9.25
C VAL A 63 -10.14 8.15 8.46
N PRO A 64 -11.21 8.96 8.41
CA PRO A 64 -12.40 8.62 7.64
C PRO A 64 -12.12 8.63 6.14
N GLU A 65 -12.81 7.76 5.40
CA GLU A 65 -12.90 7.85 3.94
C GLU A 65 -13.93 8.92 3.60
N ASP A 66 -13.47 10.12 3.25
CA ASP A 66 -14.36 11.15 2.68
C ASP A 66 -14.80 10.65 1.30
N ARG A 67 -16.10 10.38 1.15
CA ARG A 67 -16.70 9.76 -0.03
C ARG A 67 -17.60 10.75 -0.76
#